data_AF-A0A7M7G1J4-F1
#
_entry.id   AF-A0A7M7G1J4-F1
#
_cell.length_a   1.000
_cell.length_b   1.000
_cell.length_c   1.000
_cell.angle_alpha   90.00
_cell.angle_beta   90.00
_cell.angle_gamma   90.00
#
_symmetry.space_group_name_H-M   'P 1'
#
loop_
_entity.id
_entity.type
_entity.pdbx_description
1 polymer ?
#
loop_
_entity_poly.entity_id
_entity_poly.type
_entity_poly.pdbx_seq_one_letter_code
_entity_poly.pdbx_strand_id
1 'polypeptide(L)'
;MKFFSMSSTPNAKPAVAATPALYLLYRLHEFKQRCKDRRTGQTVSIPPKERQITERDLQILNRKIDKLLRKLDKIDTTEPSPTKDEECVVCLARQAVICTYPCTHRVICRKCFVKTIQMALSQRLLPLRCVVCRSKIKHLEQAPVVDPL
;
A
#
# COMPACT_ATOMS: atom_id res chain seq x y z
N MET A 1 57.17 31.91 -16.74
CA MET A 1 56.04 32.25 -17.64
C MET A 1 55.67 31.01 -18.44
N LYS A 2 54.39 30.58 -18.41
CA LYS A 2 53.61 29.94 -19.50
C LYS A 2 54.14 28.61 -20.08
N PHE A 3 53.40 27.52 -20.34
CA PHE A 3 52.01 27.08 -20.22
C PHE A 3 52.00 25.56 -20.54
N PHE A 4 51.02 24.82 -20.01
CA PHE A 4 50.22 23.70 -20.60
C PHE A 4 50.72 23.03 -21.92
N SER A 5 50.56 21.72 -22.18
CA SER A 5 49.28 20.97 -22.13
C SER A 5 49.42 19.46 -22.39
N MET A 6 48.35 18.74 -22.02
CA MET A 6 47.97 17.33 -22.15
C MET A 6 48.05 16.69 -23.55
N SER A 7 48.17 15.35 -23.58
CA SER A 7 47.19 14.46 -24.25
C SER A 7 47.36 13.01 -23.73
N SER A 8 46.54 12.49 -22.81
CA SER A 8 45.20 11.90 -22.98
C SER A 8 45.12 10.79 -24.05
N THR A 9 45.29 9.53 -23.62
CA THR A 9 44.92 8.34 -24.41
C THR A 9 43.43 8.01 -24.23
N PRO A 10 42.73 7.58 -25.29
CA PRO A 10 41.30 7.29 -25.20
C PRO A 10 41.05 5.91 -24.58
N ASN A 11 40.40 5.91 -23.42
CA ASN A 11 39.84 4.71 -22.79
C ASN A 11 38.54 4.34 -23.52
N ALA A 12 38.62 3.37 -24.43
CA ALA A 12 37.46 2.79 -25.09
C ALA A 12 36.70 1.90 -24.10
N LYS A 13 35.51 2.35 -23.68
CA LYS A 13 34.55 1.50 -22.95
C LYS A 13 34.00 0.46 -23.93
N PRO A 14 34.00 -0.85 -23.60
CA PRO A 14 33.35 -1.82 -24.46
C PRO A 14 31.84 -1.62 -24.32
N ALA A 15 31.20 -1.16 -25.38
CA ALA A 15 29.76 -1.30 -25.54
C ALA A 15 29.49 -2.81 -25.70
N VAL A 16 29.06 -3.46 -24.62
CA VAL A 16 28.67 -4.87 -24.65
C VAL A 16 27.36 -4.96 -25.44
N ALA A 17 27.49 -5.17 -26.75
CA ALA A 17 26.37 -5.61 -27.56
C ALA A 17 25.91 -6.96 -26.98
N ALA A 18 24.74 -6.98 -26.36
CA ALA A 18 24.15 -8.23 -25.89
C ALA A 18 23.97 -9.13 -27.11
N THR A 19 24.66 -10.28 -27.14
CA THR A 19 24.39 -11.29 -28.15
C THR A 19 22.90 -11.65 -28.10
N PRO A 20 22.27 -12.04 -29.22
CA PRO A 20 20.86 -12.42 -29.23
C PRO A 20 20.51 -13.43 -28.13
N ALA A 21 21.42 -14.37 -27.85
CA ALA A 21 21.29 -15.31 -26.73
C ALA A 21 21.26 -14.63 -25.36
N LEU A 22 22.17 -13.68 -25.09
CA LEU A 22 22.20 -12.93 -23.84
C LEU A 22 20.98 -12.02 -23.68
N TYR A 23 20.52 -11.39 -24.77
CA TYR A 23 19.31 -10.58 -24.78
C TYR A 23 18.06 -11.43 -24.52
N LEU A 24 17.96 -12.63 -25.11
CA LEU A 24 16.87 -13.57 -24.85
C LEU A 24 16.90 -14.07 -23.40
N LEU A 25 18.07 -14.38 -22.85
CA LEU A 25 18.23 -14.73 -21.43
C LEU A 25 17.80 -13.57 -20.52
N TYR A 26 18.21 -12.34 -20.84
CA TYR A 26 17.81 -11.13 -20.12
C TYR A 26 16.28 -10.94 -20.15
N ARG A 27 15.64 -11.11 -21.32
CA ARG A 27 14.18 -10.99 -21.48
C ARG A 27 13.40 -12.11 -20.79
N LEU A 28 13.92 -13.35 -20.80
CA LEU A 28 13.36 -14.45 -20.01
C LEU A 28 13.44 -14.17 -18.52
N HIS A 29 14.55 -13.58 -18.06
CA HIS A 29 14.71 -13.16 -16.67
C HIS A 29 13.74 -12.03 -16.30
N GLU A 30 13.61 -10.97 -17.12
CA GLU A 30 12.63 -9.89 -16.92
C GLU A 30 11.19 -10.43 -16.87
N PHE A 31 10.83 -11.36 -17.76
CA PHE A 31 9.49 -11.94 -17.81
C PHE A 31 9.19 -12.81 -16.58
N LYS A 32 10.19 -13.56 -16.09
CA LYS A 32 10.08 -14.36 -14.86
C LYS A 32 9.93 -13.45 -13.62
N GLN A 33 10.60 -12.29 -13.58
CA GLN A 33 10.42 -11.30 -12.52
C GLN A 33 9.02 -10.69 -12.54
N ARG A 34 8.52 -10.25 -13.71
CA ARG A 34 7.14 -9.73 -13.83
C ARG A 34 6.07 -10.76 -13.47
N CYS A 35 6.30 -12.05 -13.75
CA CYS A 35 5.40 -13.13 -13.33
C CYS A 35 5.44 -13.38 -11.82
N LYS A 36 6.60 -13.27 -11.17
CA LYS A 36 6.69 -13.34 -9.71
C LYS A 36 5.89 -12.20 -9.07
N ASP A 37 6.00 -10.98 -9.59
CA ASP A 37 5.26 -9.82 -9.07
C ASP A 37 3.73 -9.90 -9.30
N ARG A 38 3.28 -10.60 -10.36
CA ARG A 38 1.84 -10.81 -10.63
C ARG A 38 1.24 -12.01 -9.91
N ARG A 39 2.02 -13.08 -9.64
CA ARG A 39 1.53 -14.28 -8.92
C ARG A 39 1.71 -14.20 -7.42
N THR A 40 2.67 -13.40 -6.93
CA THR A 40 2.87 -13.18 -5.50
C THR A 40 2.55 -11.73 -5.19
N GLY A 41 1.47 -11.51 -4.43
CA GLY A 41 1.52 -10.47 -3.41
C GLY A 41 2.75 -10.76 -2.54
N GLN A 42 3.88 -10.16 -2.89
CA GLN A 42 5.11 -10.02 -2.13
C GLN A 42 5.48 -11.22 -1.24
N THR A 43 5.99 -12.32 -1.82
CA THR A 43 6.88 -13.23 -1.07
C THR A 43 8.31 -13.01 -1.53
N VAL A 44 8.88 -11.90 -1.07
CA VAL A 44 10.35 -11.77 -1.00
C VAL A 44 10.85 -12.95 -0.18
N SER A 45 11.91 -13.62 -0.62
CA SER A 45 12.57 -14.68 0.14
C SER A 45 13.24 -14.08 1.37
N ILE A 46 12.45 -13.80 2.41
CA ILE A 46 12.93 -13.23 3.66
C ILE A 46 13.76 -14.30 4.39
N PRO A 47 15.03 -14.06 4.76
CA PRO A 47 15.85 -14.98 5.54
C PRO A 47 15.24 -15.28 6.92
N PRO A 48 15.52 -16.43 7.56
CA PRO A 48 14.80 -16.91 8.75
C PRO A 48 14.79 -15.93 9.94
N LYS A 49 15.89 -15.19 10.13
CA LYS A 49 16.04 -14.18 11.20
C LYS A 49 15.15 -12.96 10.95
N GLU A 50 15.06 -12.51 9.70
CA GLU A 50 14.16 -11.41 9.31
C GLU A 50 12.69 -11.84 9.37
N ARG A 51 12.37 -13.12 9.08
CA ARG A 51 10.99 -13.63 9.24
C ARG A 51 10.49 -13.48 10.67
N GLN A 52 11.30 -13.87 11.66
CA GLN A 52 10.92 -13.73 13.07
C GLN A 52 10.78 -12.28 13.51
N ILE A 53 11.64 -11.38 12.99
CA ILE A 53 11.53 -9.94 13.26
C ILE A 53 10.21 -9.42 12.66
N THR A 54 9.92 -9.73 11.40
CA THR A 54 8.68 -9.31 10.74
C THR A 54 7.43 -9.86 11.43
N GLU A 55 7.49 -11.06 12.01
CA GLU A 55 6.36 -11.65 12.72
C GLU A 55 6.10 -10.99 14.07
N ARG A 56 7.15 -10.70 14.85
CA ARG A 56 7.03 -9.91 16.09
C ARG A 56 6.49 -8.50 15.79
N ASP A 57 6.99 -7.87 14.74
CA ASP A 57 6.54 -6.54 14.33
C ASP A 57 5.06 -6.54 13.92
N LEU A 58 4.61 -7.57 13.18
CA LEU A 58 3.20 -7.77 12.86
C LEU A 58 2.35 -7.96 14.12
N GLN A 59 2.83 -8.73 15.11
CA GLN A 59 2.13 -8.90 16.38
C GLN A 59 2.01 -7.57 17.16
N ILE A 60 3.08 -6.78 17.21
CA ILE A 60 3.08 -5.46 17.86
C ILE A 60 2.08 -4.54 17.16
N LEU A 61 2.06 -4.53 15.83
CA LEU A 61 1.16 -3.72 15.04
C LEU A 61 -0.30 -4.10 15.29
N ASN A 62 -0.62 -5.39 15.28
CA ASN A 62 -1.97 -5.87 15.59
C ASN A 62 -2.43 -5.45 17.00
N ARG A 63 -1.56 -5.58 18.02
CA ARG A 63 -1.88 -5.10 19.37
C ARG A 63 -2.15 -3.60 19.43
N LYS A 64 -1.41 -2.79 18.65
CA LYS A 64 -1.64 -1.34 18.55
C LYS A 64 -2.99 -1.05 17.89
N ILE A 65 -3.34 -1.79 16.83
CA ILE A 65 -4.65 -1.67 16.15
C ILE A 65 -5.79 -2.02 17.10
N ASP A 66 -5.69 -3.08 17.89
CA ASP A 66 -6.73 -3.45 18.87
C ASP A 66 -6.94 -2.36 19.93
N LYS A 67 -5.86 -1.71 20.37
CA LYS A 67 -5.97 -0.56 21.28
C LYS A 67 -6.69 0.62 20.62
N LEU A 68 -6.48 0.87 19.34
CA LEU A 68 -7.18 1.91 18.59
C LEU A 68 -8.68 1.58 18.45
N LEU A 69 -9.01 0.33 18.10
CA LEU A 69 -10.40 -0.13 18.00
C LEU A 69 -11.16 0.07 19.32
N ARG A 70 -10.56 -0.30 20.46
CA ARG A 70 -11.16 -0.08 21.79
C ARG A 70 -11.39 1.39 22.11
N LYS A 71 -10.56 2.30 21.59
CA LYS A 71 -10.75 3.75 21.76
C LYS A 71 -11.89 4.26 20.87
N LEU A 72 -11.94 3.79 19.62
CA LEU A 72 -13.03 4.13 18.70
C LEU A 72 -14.38 3.64 19.21
N ASP A 73 -14.44 2.45 19.81
CA ASP A 73 -15.67 1.91 20.41
C ASP A 73 -16.26 2.80 21.52
N LYS A 74 -15.43 3.59 22.20
CA LYS A 74 -15.88 4.55 23.24
C LYS A 74 -16.33 5.89 22.66
N ILE A 75 -15.85 6.23 21.46
CA ILE A 75 -16.13 7.50 20.77
C ILE A 75 -17.32 7.35 19.81
N ASP A 76 -17.53 6.13 19.29
CA ASP A 76 -18.53 5.73 18.30
C ASP A 76 -20.01 5.84 18.77
N THR A 77 -20.28 6.56 19.86
CA THR A 77 -21.62 7.11 20.18
C THR A 77 -22.03 8.19 19.17
N THR A 78 -21.16 8.56 18.23
CA THR A 78 -21.43 9.53 17.17
C THR A 78 -22.62 9.09 16.31
N GLU A 79 -23.53 10.05 16.14
CA GLU A 79 -24.84 10.03 15.51
C GLU A 79 -25.05 9.05 14.34
N PRO A 80 -26.25 8.43 14.23
CA PRO A 80 -26.64 7.66 13.06
C PRO A 80 -26.59 8.54 11.80
N SER A 81 -26.33 7.89 10.66
CA SER A 81 -26.31 8.55 9.36
C SER A 81 -27.64 9.28 9.11
N PRO A 82 -27.64 10.55 8.69
CA PRO A 82 -28.89 11.27 8.42
C PRO A 82 -29.64 10.71 7.20
N THR A 83 -28.92 10.02 6.29
CA THR A 83 -29.48 9.48 5.05
C THR A 83 -28.88 8.12 4.69
N LYS A 84 -29.63 7.27 3.97
CA LYS A 84 -29.21 5.92 3.56
C LYS A 84 -28.00 5.91 2.62
N ASP A 85 -27.87 6.94 1.79
CA ASP A 85 -26.77 7.04 0.80
C ASP A 85 -25.41 7.35 1.44
N GLU A 86 -25.41 7.74 2.71
CA GLU A 86 -24.19 8.02 3.49
C GLU A 86 -23.85 6.91 4.48
N GLU A 87 -24.54 5.75 4.44
CA GLU A 87 -24.27 4.66 5.35
C GLU A 87 -23.01 3.88 4.99
N CYS A 88 -22.29 3.41 6.02
CA CYS A 88 -21.13 2.56 5.83
C CYS A 88 -21.54 1.20 5.26
N VAL A 89 -21.04 0.86 4.08
CA VAL A 89 -21.37 -0.40 3.36
C VAL A 89 -20.94 -1.69 4.07
N VAL A 90 -20.15 -1.59 5.14
CA VAL A 90 -19.66 -2.75 5.91
C VAL A 90 -20.52 -3.04 7.13
N CYS A 91 -21.04 -2.00 7.80
CA CYS A 91 -21.81 -2.20 9.04
C CYS A 91 -23.26 -1.71 8.96
N LEU A 92 -23.63 -0.93 7.94
CA LEU A 92 -24.98 -0.39 7.71
C LEU A 92 -25.59 0.30 8.95
N ALA A 93 -24.73 0.86 9.81
CA ALA A 93 -25.15 1.40 11.10
C ALA A 93 -24.58 2.80 11.39
N ARG A 94 -23.49 3.17 10.73
CA ARG A 94 -22.77 4.43 10.95
C ARG A 94 -22.51 5.13 9.63
N GLN A 95 -22.37 6.44 9.68
CA GLN A 95 -22.04 7.24 8.52
C GLN A 95 -20.66 6.85 7.94
N ALA A 96 -20.61 6.73 6.62
CA ALA A 96 -19.39 6.61 5.84
C ALA A 96 -18.67 7.96 5.83
N VAL A 97 -17.45 8.00 6.38
CA VAL A 97 -16.68 9.24 6.55
C VAL A 97 -15.26 9.15 6.00
N ILE A 98 -14.87 7.99 5.48
CA ILE A 98 -13.53 7.76 4.94
C ILE A 98 -13.58 7.83 3.41
N CYS A 99 -12.81 8.76 2.85
CA CYS A 99 -12.64 8.99 1.43
C CYS A 99 -11.38 8.30 0.90
N THR A 100 -11.49 7.65 -0.25
CA THR A 100 -10.41 6.93 -0.92
C THR A 100 -9.75 7.77 -2.01
N TYR A 101 -8.45 8.10 -1.89
CA TYR A 101 -7.74 8.84 -2.94
C TYR A 101 -7.00 7.89 -3.89
N PRO A 102 -7.09 8.07 -5.23
CA PRO A 102 -7.54 9.27 -5.96
C PRO A 102 -9.02 9.31 -6.39
N CYS A 103 -9.81 8.29 -6.06
CA CYS A 103 -11.15 8.12 -6.63
C CYS A 103 -12.30 8.78 -5.85
N THR A 104 -12.00 9.48 -4.75
CA THR A 104 -12.92 10.24 -3.90
C THR A 104 -14.15 9.50 -3.37
N HIS A 105 -14.23 8.18 -3.49
CA HIS A 105 -15.35 7.41 -2.94
C HIS A 105 -15.34 7.40 -1.40
N ARG A 106 -16.48 7.76 -0.81
CA ARG A 106 -16.78 7.73 0.62
C ARG A 106 -17.71 6.56 0.94
N VAL A 107 -17.18 5.50 1.52
CA VAL A 107 -17.90 4.20 1.61
C VAL A 107 -17.86 3.51 2.97
N ILE A 108 -16.92 3.88 3.85
CA ILE A 108 -16.72 3.19 5.13
C ILE A 108 -16.64 4.17 6.30
N CYS A 109 -17.08 3.73 7.48
CA CYS A 109 -16.91 4.44 8.73
C CYS A 109 -15.51 4.20 9.32
N ARG A 110 -15.12 4.99 10.33
CA ARG A 110 -13.80 4.93 10.98
C ARG A 110 -13.48 3.53 11.53
N LYS A 111 -14.41 2.92 12.26
CA LYS A 111 -14.20 1.58 12.87
C LYS A 111 -14.07 0.49 11.83
N CYS A 112 -14.95 0.44 10.83
CA CYS A 112 -14.86 -0.55 9.76
C CYS A 112 -13.59 -0.38 8.93
N PHE A 113 -13.12 0.86 8.76
CA PHE A 113 -11.83 1.11 8.14
C PHE A 113 -10.66 0.48 8.91
N VAL A 114 -10.57 0.71 10.22
CA VAL A 114 -9.49 0.12 11.05
C VAL A 114 -9.54 -1.41 11.03
N LYS A 115 -10.73 -2.01 11.11
CA LYS A 115 -10.91 -3.47 10.96
C LYS A 115 -10.46 -3.99 9.60
N THR A 116 -10.73 -3.23 8.52
CA THR A 116 -10.32 -3.59 7.16
C THR A 116 -8.79 -3.61 7.05
N ILE A 117 -8.12 -2.61 7.61
CA ILE A 117 -6.65 -2.58 7.68
C ILE A 117 -6.11 -3.76 8.50
N GLN A 118 -6.72 -4.05 9.65
CA GLN A 118 -6.32 -5.18 10.48
C GLN A 118 -6.36 -6.50 9.71
N MET A 119 -7.47 -6.76 9.02
CA MET A 119 -7.63 -7.95 8.20
C MET A 119 -6.63 -8.00 7.05
N ALA A 120 -6.42 -6.87 6.35
CA ALA A 120 -5.44 -6.78 5.27
C ALA A 120 -4.01 -7.01 5.77
N LEU A 121 -3.65 -6.57 6.97
CA LEU A 121 -2.35 -6.84 7.58
C LEU A 121 -2.19 -8.32 7.95
N SER A 122 -3.20 -8.93 8.59
CA SER A 122 -3.20 -10.36 8.91
C SER A 122 -3.07 -11.23 7.66
N GLN A 123 -3.72 -10.84 6.57
CA GLN A 123 -3.69 -11.54 5.29
C GLN A 123 -2.51 -11.10 4.39
N ARG A 124 -1.71 -10.11 4.82
CA ARG A 124 -0.63 -9.47 4.03
C ARG A 124 -1.10 -8.97 2.66
N LEU A 125 -2.35 -8.53 2.55
CA LEU A 125 -3.02 -8.06 1.33
C LEU A 125 -2.97 -6.53 1.21
N LEU A 126 -1.76 -5.98 1.14
CA LEU A 126 -1.53 -4.57 0.81
C LEU A 126 -0.94 -4.46 -0.61
N PRO A 127 -1.24 -3.39 -1.37
CA PRO A 127 -2.03 -2.21 -1.02
C PRO A 127 -3.55 -2.41 -1.20
N LEU A 128 -4.35 -1.69 -0.41
CA LEU A 128 -5.81 -1.71 -0.51
C LEU A 128 -6.30 -1.15 -1.85
N ARG A 129 -7.48 -1.63 -2.29
CA ARG A 129 -8.20 -1.15 -3.47
C ARG A 129 -9.57 -0.61 -3.07
N CYS A 130 -10.03 0.42 -3.77
CA CYS A 130 -11.37 0.99 -3.55
C CYS A 130 -12.45 -0.05 -3.89
N VAL A 131 -13.44 -0.22 -3.04
CA VAL A 131 -14.53 -1.19 -3.26
C VAL A 131 -15.47 -0.77 -4.39
N VAL A 132 -15.53 0.53 -4.73
CA VAL A 132 -16.38 1.05 -5.81
C VAL A 132 -15.70 0.91 -7.17
N CYS A 133 -14.52 1.51 -7.33
CA CYS A 133 -13.86 1.59 -8.65
C CYS A 133 -12.60 0.73 -8.79
N ARG A 134 -12.23 -0.05 -7.75
CA ARG A 134 -11.05 -0.94 -7.72
C ARG A 134 -9.69 -0.27 -7.92
N SER A 135 -9.64 1.06 -8.01
CA SER A 135 -8.40 1.84 -8.03
C SER A 135 -7.56 1.58 -6.78
N LYS A 136 -6.23 1.51 -6.94
CA LYS A 136 -5.31 1.40 -5.80
C LYS A 136 -5.42 2.66 -4.93
N ILE A 137 -5.62 2.46 -3.64
CA ILE A 137 -5.72 3.55 -2.67
C ILE A 137 -4.31 4.02 -2.33
N LYS A 138 -4.04 5.31 -2.50
CA LYS A 138 -2.75 5.92 -2.14
C LYS A 138 -2.76 6.45 -0.71
N HIS A 139 -3.81 7.17 -0.36
CA HIS A 139 -4.07 7.66 0.98
C HIS A 139 -5.57 7.75 1.21
N LEU A 140 -5.93 7.90 2.48
CA LEU A 140 -7.30 7.96 2.96
C LEU A 140 -7.47 9.24 3.73
N GLU A 141 -8.57 9.92 3.48
CA GLU A 141 -8.89 11.18 4.11
C GLU A 141 -10.22 11.06 4.86
N GLN A 142 -10.29 11.70 6.02
CA GLN A 142 -11.53 11.87 6.74
C GLN A 142 -12.32 12.99 6.06
N ALA A 143 -13.55 12.72 5.63
CA ALA A 143 -14.45 13.78 5.20
C ALA A 143 -14.57 14.84 6.33
N PRO A 144 -14.50 16.14 6.00
CA PRO A 144 -14.62 17.19 7.01
C PRO A 144 -15.94 17.01 7.77
N VAL A 145 -15.88 17.12 9.10
CA VAL A 145 -17.07 17.16 9.93
C VAL A 145 -17.75 18.49 9.61
N VAL A 146 -18.84 18.44 8.85
CA VAL A 146 -19.69 19.62 8.64
C VAL A 146 -20.58 19.69 9.86
N ASP A 147 -20.23 20.54 10.82
CA ASP A 147 -21.10 20.84 11.95
C ASP A 147 -22.40 21.46 11.39
N PRO A 148 -23.59 20.89 11.67
CA PRO A 148 -24.83 21.51 11.24
C PRO A 148 -25.07 22.77 12.09
N LEU A 149 -25.15 23.91 11.40
CA LEU A 149 -25.63 25.20 11.92
C LEU A 149 -27.12 25.13 12.28
#